data_AF-A0A077WT19-F1
#
_entry.id   AF-A0A077WT19-F1
#
_cell.length_a   1.000
_cell.length_b   1.000
_cell.length_c   1.000
_cell.angle_alpha   90.00
_cell.angle_beta   90.00
_cell.angle_gamma   90.00
#
_symmetry.space_group_name_H-M   'P 1'
#
loop_
_entity.id
_entity.type
_entity.pdbx_description
1 polymer ?
#
loop_
_entity_poly.entity_id
_entity_poly.type
_entity_poly.pdbx_seq_one_letter_code
_entity_poly.pdbx_strand_id
1 'polypeptide(L)'
;MDISDASNRLGYYVRVTLKGKSQDLGGFLYTVDPSSGNVILLDCDMTPPNARVIMQHAIANVEVDSERCLGMKTMDAILQRTSFVCDDPAWLKTRRDAFIKYLEKHRVPFRQDENDPVIHVLGRARVEPPYVVTSVFCDNQIIGKRVQELVIKLG
;
A
#
# COMPACT_ATOMS: atom_id res chain seq x y z
N MET A 1 -10.50 -14.74 20.97
CA MET A 1 -10.90 -13.32 21.16
C MET A 1 -11.89 -12.97 20.07
N ASP A 2 -12.98 -12.27 20.38
CA ASP A 2 -13.82 -11.71 19.32
C ASP A 2 -13.05 -10.58 18.62
N ILE A 3 -13.14 -10.49 17.31
CA ILE A 3 -12.35 -9.53 16.51
C ILE A 3 -12.78 -8.09 16.77
N SER A 4 -14.03 -7.93 17.20
CA SER A 4 -14.58 -6.72 17.78
C SER A 4 -13.71 -6.14 18.91
N ASP A 5 -13.05 -6.99 19.71
CA ASP A 5 -12.18 -6.57 20.81
C ASP A 5 -10.73 -6.34 20.38
N ALA A 6 -10.31 -6.88 19.23
CA ALA A 6 -8.94 -6.75 18.73
C ALA A 6 -8.61 -5.30 18.34
N SER A 7 -9.58 -4.53 17.87
CA SER A 7 -9.42 -3.10 17.56
C SER A 7 -9.05 -2.25 18.79
N ASN A 8 -9.35 -2.71 20.02
CA ASN A 8 -8.92 -2.03 21.25
C ASN A 8 -7.50 -2.41 21.69
N ARG A 9 -6.82 -3.28 20.92
CA ARG A 9 -5.49 -3.82 21.22
C ARG A 9 -4.47 -3.49 20.14
N LEU A 10 -4.71 -2.44 19.34
CA LEU A 10 -3.73 -1.95 18.39
C LEU A 10 -2.42 -1.60 19.10
N GLY A 11 -1.31 -1.89 18.43
CA GLY A 11 0.04 -1.71 18.96
C GLY A 11 0.52 -2.83 19.86
N TYR A 12 -0.34 -3.73 20.36
CA TYR A 12 0.12 -4.89 21.14
C TYR A 12 0.64 -5.99 20.24
N TYR A 13 1.62 -6.74 20.72
CA TYR A 13 2.08 -7.95 20.06
C TYR A 13 1.02 -9.04 20.17
N VAL A 14 0.76 -9.72 19.07
CA VAL A 14 -0.20 -10.82 19.01
C VAL A 14 0.43 -12.06 18.40
N ARG A 15 0.01 -13.22 18.90
CA ARG A 15 0.24 -14.51 18.26
C ARG A 15 -1.05 -14.98 17.62
N VAL A 16 -0.98 -15.29 16.33
CA VAL A 16 -2.12 -15.74 15.53
C VAL A 16 -1.92 -17.18 15.14
N THR A 17 -2.77 -18.06 15.65
CA THR A 17 -2.82 -19.47 15.28
C THR A 17 -3.70 -19.61 14.04
N LEU A 18 -3.19 -20.29 13.01
CA LEU A 18 -3.93 -20.54 11.78
C LEU A 18 -4.59 -21.92 11.79
N LYS A 19 -5.78 -22.02 11.18
CA LYS A 19 -6.46 -23.31 10.99
C LYS A 19 -5.59 -24.24 10.13
N GLY A 20 -5.35 -25.45 10.63
CA GLY A 20 -4.61 -26.47 9.89
C GLY A 20 -3.09 -26.23 9.77
N LYS A 21 -2.52 -25.28 10.53
CA LYS A 21 -1.06 -25.13 10.66
C LYS A 21 -0.63 -25.25 12.12
N SER A 22 0.55 -25.80 12.34
CA SER A 22 1.14 -25.98 13.67
C SER A 22 1.93 -24.77 14.17
N GLN A 23 2.33 -23.88 13.27
CA GLN A 23 3.14 -22.71 13.60
C GLN A 23 2.28 -21.46 13.70
N ASP A 24 2.41 -20.77 14.83
CA ASP A 24 1.80 -19.46 15.04
C ASP A 24 2.56 -18.36 14.30
N LEU A 25 1.83 -17.33 13.89
CA LEU A 25 2.39 -16.11 13.31
C LEU A 25 2.40 -15.01 14.37
N GLY A 26 3.57 -14.40 14.57
CA GLY A 26 3.76 -13.29 15.49
C GLY A 26 3.86 -11.94 14.79
N GLY A 27 3.43 -10.87 15.48
CA GLY A 27 3.62 -9.49 15.04
C GLY A 27 2.85 -8.49 15.88
N PHE A 28 3.11 -7.20 15.70
CA PHE A 28 2.35 -6.14 16.37
C PHE A 28 1.05 -5.85 15.61
N LEU A 29 -0.08 -5.86 16.30
CA LEU A 29 -1.39 -5.62 15.69
C LEU A 29 -1.47 -4.18 15.19
N TYR A 30 -1.47 -3.99 13.87
CA TYR A 30 -1.49 -2.66 13.25
C TYR A 30 -2.93 -2.19 13.04
N THR A 31 -3.76 -3.02 12.43
CA THR A 31 -5.18 -2.75 12.25
C THR A 31 -5.95 -4.04 11.97
N VAL A 32 -7.28 -3.93 12.00
CA VAL A 32 -8.21 -4.96 11.58
C VAL A 32 -9.11 -4.33 10.53
N ASP A 33 -9.24 -4.96 9.37
CA ASP A 33 -10.19 -4.51 8.35
C ASP A 33 -11.62 -4.70 8.87
N PRO A 34 -12.40 -3.62 9.08
CA PRO A 34 -13.74 -3.71 9.65
C PRO A 34 -14.73 -4.46 8.75
N SER A 35 -14.46 -4.56 7.46
CA SER A 35 -15.37 -5.18 6.49
C SER A 35 -15.16 -6.69 6.37
N SER A 36 -13.92 -7.15 6.46
CA SER A 36 -13.57 -8.56 6.27
C SER A 36 -13.14 -9.26 7.56
N GLY A 37 -12.83 -8.52 8.61
CA GLY A 37 -12.21 -9.03 9.83
C GLY A 37 -10.74 -9.43 9.65
N ASN A 38 -10.13 -9.13 8.49
CA ASN A 38 -8.73 -9.48 8.24
C ASN A 38 -7.81 -8.75 9.21
N VAL A 39 -6.84 -9.49 9.75
CA VAL A 39 -5.88 -8.97 10.73
C VAL A 39 -4.61 -8.54 10.01
N ILE A 40 -4.15 -7.32 10.27
CA ILE A 40 -2.92 -6.77 9.70
C ILE A 40 -1.90 -6.60 10.82
N LEU A 41 -0.79 -7.31 10.72
CA LEU A 41 0.32 -7.27 11.67
C LEU A 41 1.50 -6.53 11.06
N LEU A 42 2.21 -5.75 11.86
CA LEU A 42 3.60 -5.40 11.57
C LEU A 42 4.49 -6.57 12.00
N ASP A 43 5.12 -7.22 11.02
CA ASP A 43 6.10 -8.27 11.24
C ASP A 43 7.51 -7.68 11.28
N CYS A 44 8.08 -7.64 12.48
CA CYS A 44 9.44 -7.15 12.71
C CYS A 44 10.53 -8.19 12.40
N ASP A 45 10.17 -9.46 12.21
CA ASP A 45 11.10 -10.53 11.84
C ASP A 45 11.36 -10.56 10.32
N MET A 46 10.51 -9.89 9.53
CA MET A 46 10.80 -9.59 8.12
C MET A 46 11.95 -8.57 8.00
N THR A 47 12.76 -8.69 6.94
CA THR A 47 13.86 -7.76 6.64
C THR A 47 13.70 -7.19 5.23
N PRO A 48 13.30 -5.91 5.07
CA PRO A 48 12.91 -4.97 6.13
C PRO A 48 11.58 -5.38 6.80
N PRO A 49 11.33 -4.92 8.04
CA PRO A 49 10.03 -5.09 8.71
C PRO A 49 8.89 -4.61 7.83
N ASN A 50 7.79 -5.36 7.76
CA ASN A 50 6.68 -5.02 6.87
C ASN A 50 5.33 -5.55 7.36
N ALA A 51 4.25 -5.09 6.73
CA ALA A 51 2.91 -5.54 7.03
C ALA A 51 2.65 -6.96 6.50
N ARG A 52 2.04 -7.81 7.33
CA ARG A 52 1.50 -9.12 6.98
C ARG A 52 -0.02 -9.10 7.16
N VAL A 53 -0.74 -9.48 6.10
CA VAL A 53 -2.19 -9.63 6.14
C VAL A 53 -2.54 -11.10 6.41
N ILE A 54 -3.40 -11.33 7.41
CA ILE A 54 -3.91 -12.65 7.77
C ILE A 54 -5.42 -12.65 7.53
N MET A 55 -5.86 -13.54 6.66
CA MET A 55 -7.27 -13.65 6.27
C MET A 55 -8.11 -14.19 7.42
N GLN A 56 -9.25 -13.56 7.70
CA GLN A 56 -10.07 -13.91 8.85
C GLN A 56 -10.49 -15.38 8.90
N HIS A 57 -10.90 -15.94 7.76
CA HIS A 57 -11.33 -17.33 7.68
C HIS A 57 -10.22 -18.34 8.03
N ALA A 58 -8.95 -17.94 7.90
CA ALA A 58 -7.79 -18.77 8.21
C ALA A 58 -7.39 -18.71 9.69
N ILE A 59 -7.91 -17.75 10.46
CA ILE A 59 -7.56 -17.57 11.88
C ILE A 59 -8.32 -18.59 12.74
N ALA A 60 -7.58 -19.35 13.55
CA ALA A 60 -8.13 -20.23 14.58
C ALA A 60 -8.19 -19.51 15.93
N ASN A 61 -7.12 -18.81 16.32
CA ASN A 61 -7.05 -18.06 17.57
C ASN A 61 -6.13 -16.84 17.44
N VAL A 62 -6.37 -15.84 18.30
CA VAL A 62 -5.50 -14.67 18.48
C VAL A 62 -5.25 -14.49 19.97
N GLU A 63 -3.99 -14.53 20.36
CA GLU A 63 -3.52 -14.27 21.72
C GLU A 63 -2.81 -12.93 21.75
N VAL A 64 -3.17 -12.08 22.74
CA VAL A 64 -2.56 -10.77 22.93
C VAL A 64 -1.52 -10.85 24.04
N ASP A 65 -0.30 -10.47 23.72
CA ASP A 65 0.75 -10.24 24.69
C ASP A 65 0.64 -8.79 25.19
N SER A 66 0.09 -8.63 26.39
CA SER A 66 -0.19 -7.30 26.97
C SER A 66 1.07 -6.59 27.50
N GLU A 67 2.21 -7.29 27.57
CA GLU A 67 3.47 -6.73 28.04
C GLU A 67 4.29 -6.12 26.88
N ARG A 68 4.08 -6.64 25.67
CA ARG A 68 4.76 -6.18 24.46
C ARG A 68 3.85 -5.25 23.66
N CYS A 69 4.16 -3.96 23.66
CA CYS A 69 3.48 -2.99 22.82
C CYS A 69 4.47 -2.11 22.04
N LEU A 70 3.99 -1.60 20.91
CA LEU A 70 4.67 -0.66 20.06
C LEU A 70 3.71 0.48 19.74
N GLY A 71 4.17 1.72 19.93
CA GLY A 71 3.33 2.89 19.68
C GLY A 71 2.95 3.01 18.21
N MET A 72 1.69 3.38 17.93
CA MET A 72 1.17 3.50 16.55
C MET A 72 2.05 4.38 15.66
N LYS A 73 2.52 5.53 16.16
CA LYS A 73 3.43 6.43 15.40
C LYS A 73 4.73 5.73 14.97
N THR A 74 5.25 4.83 15.79
CA THR A 74 6.45 4.05 15.46
C THR A 74 6.14 3.01 14.39
N MET A 75 4.98 2.34 14.48
CA MET A 75 4.52 1.41 13.47
C MET A 75 4.29 2.12 12.13
N ASP A 76 3.64 3.28 12.14
CA ASP A 76 3.45 4.14 10.99
C ASP A 76 4.80 4.51 10.37
N ALA A 77 5.79 4.94 11.16
CA ALA A 77 7.11 5.29 10.64
C ALA A 77 7.83 4.08 10.01
N ILE A 78 7.68 2.87 10.57
CA ILE A 78 8.27 1.65 10.00
C ILE A 78 7.58 1.30 8.67
N LEU A 79 6.25 1.34 8.63
CA LEU A 79 5.47 1.05 7.42
C LEU A 79 5.56 2.18 6.38
N GLN A 80 5.80 3.42 6.79
CA GLN A 80 6.05 4.56 5.89
C GLN A 80 7.44 4.51 5.28
N ARG A 81 8.44 3.97 6.00
CA ARG A 81 9.74 3.63 5.39
C ARG A 81 9.60 2.57 4.29
N THR A 82 8.57 1.73 4.34
CA THR A 82 8.31 0.70 3.30
C THR A 82 7.27 1.12 2.27
N SER A 83 6.31 1.99 2.62
CA SER A 83 5.43 2.65 1.65
C SER A 83 6.22 3.77 1.01
N PHE A 84 6.72 3.53 -0.21
CA PHE A 84 7.21 4.60 -1.08
C PHE A 84 6.05 5.57 -1.43
N VAL A 85 5.59 6.36 -0.46
CA VAL A 85 5.05 7.70 -0.75
C VAL A 85 6.29 8.56 -0.86
N CYS A 86 6.95 8.42 -1.99
CA CYS A 86 8.21 9.07 -2.25
C CYS A 86 7.90 10.50 -2.65
N ASP A 87 7.67 11.34 -1.65
CA ASP A 87 7.54 12.79 -1.79
C ASP A 87 8.90 13.47 -2.05
N ASP A 88 9.97 12.68 -2.24
CA ASP A 88 11.27 13.18 -2.68
C ASP A 88 11.11 13.86 -4.06
N PRO A 89 11.32 15.19 -4.15
CA PRO A 89 11.17 15.91 -5.41
C PRO A 89 12.09 15.38 -6.51
N ALA A 90 13.27 14.86 -6.16
CA ALA A 90 14.21 14.31 -7.13
C ALA A 90 13.66 13.00 -7.72
N TRP A 91 13.21 12.09 -6.86
CA TRP A 91 12.57 10.85 -7.30
C TRP A 91 11.30 11.09 -8.11
N LEU A 92 10.43 12.02 -7.67
CA LEU A 92 9.21 12.38 -8.40
C LEU A 92 9.52 12.90 -9.80
N LYS A 93 10.55 13.75 -9.93
CA LYS A 93 11.03 14.23 -11.21
C LYS A 93 11.55 13.08 -12.08
N THR A 94 12.42 12.22 -11.54
CA THR A 94 12.94 11.06 -12.27
C THR A 94 11.83 10.13 -12.76
N ARG A 95 10.84 9.85 -11.90
CA ARG A 95 9.70 9.01 -12.24
C ARG A 95 8.80 9.63 -13.30
N ARG A 96 8.49 10.93 -13.16
CA ARG A 96 7.75 11.70 -14.16
C ARG A 96 8.45 11.64 -15.53
N ASP A 97 9.73 11.95 -15.57
CA ASP A 97 10.52 11.99 -16.79
C ASP A 97 10.62 10.60 -17.43
N ALA A 98 10.68 9.52 -16.63
CA ALA A 98 10.61 8.15 -17.11
C ALA A 98 9.23 7.84 -17.74
N PHE A 99 8.14 8.29 -17.13
CA PHE A 99 6.79 8.08 -17.67
C PHE A 99 6.59 8.82 -18.99
N ILE A 100 7.04 10.07 -19.08
CA ILE A 100 7.03 10.86 -20.31
C ILE A 100 7.79 10.15 -21.43
N LYS A 101 9.03 9.72 -21.17
CA LYS A 101 9.83 8.95 -22.14
C LYS A 101 9.12 7.67 -22.60
N TYR A 102 8.41 7.01 -21.70
CA TYR A 102 7.63 5.82 -22.04
C TYR A 102 6.46 6.16 -22.98
N LEU A 103 5.71 7.23 -22.69
CA LEU A 103 4.62 7.71 -23.55
C LEU A 103 5.13 8.10 -24.94
N GLU A 104 6.26 8.81 -25.02
CA GLU A 104 6.93 9.19 -26.27
C GLU A 104 7.34 7.96 -27.08
N LYS A 105 8.04 7.00 -26.45
CA LYS A 105 8.47 5.74 -27.08
C LYS A 105 7.30 4.99 -27.71
N HIS A 106 6.16 4.98 -27.03
CA HIS A 106 4.96 4.28 -27.48
C HIS A 106 3.99 5.15 -28.29
N ARG A 107 4.39 6.39 -28.63
CA ARG A 107 3.59 7.37 -29.37
C ARG A 107 2.19 7.58 -28.79
N VAL A 108 2.08 7.54 -27.47
CA VAL A 108 0.83 7.81 -26.76
C VAL A 108 0.67 9.32 -26.64
N PRO A 109 -0.42 9.92 -27.15
CA PRO A 109 -0.66 11.36 -26.99
C PRO A 109 -0.72 11.78 -25.52
N PHE A 110 0.08 12.78 -25.15
CA PHE A 110 0.05 13.39 -23.84
C PHE A 110 0.24 14.91 -23.91
N ARG A 111 -0.11 15.60 -22.82
CA ARG A 111 0.22 17.01 -22.57
C ARG A 111 0.73 17.14 -21.14
N GLN A 112 1.72 17.99 -20.97
CA GLN A 112 2.26 18.38 -19.68
C GLN A 112 2.65 19.86 -19.80
N ASP A 113 2.13 20.69 -18.90
CA ASP A 113 2.53 22.09 -18.82
C ASP A 113 3.75 22.24 -17.90
N GLU A 114 4.64 23.21 -18.17
CA GLU A 114 5.91 23.35 -17.42
C GLU A 114 5.71 23.58 -15.92
N ASN A 115 4.58 24.20 -15.53
CA ASN A 115 4.23 24.51 -14.15
C ASN A 115 3.18 23.54 -13.56
N ASP A 116 2.72 22.56 -14.33
CA ASP A 116 1.73 21.59 -13.87
C ASP A 116 2.40 20.21 -13.66
N PRO A 117 2.38 19.66 -12.44
CA PRO A 117 2.87 18.30 -12.19
C PRO A 117 1.96 17.22 -12.81
N VAL A 118 0.76 17.55 -13.28
CA VAL A 118 -0.19 16.58 -13.86
C VAL A 118 0.15 16.28 -15.32
N ILE A 119 0.17 15.00 -15.67
CA ILE A 119 0.29 14.55 -17.06
C ILE A 119 -1.09 14.18 -17.59
N HIS A 120 -1.53 14.87 -18.63
CA HIS A 120 -2.77 14.58 -19.33
C HIS A 120 -2.52 13.56 -20.43
N VAL A 121 -3.12 12.38 -20.34
CA VAL A 121 -2.92 11.27 -21.29
C VAL A 121 -4.20 11.04 -22.10
N LEU A 122 -4.06 10.90 -23.43
CA LEU A 122 -5.17 10.71 -24.37
C LEU A 122 -6.27 11.79 -24.29
N GLY A 123 -5.95 12.96 -23.72
CA GLY A 123 -6.88 14.08 -23.54
C GLY A 123 -8.05 13.83 -22.58
N ARG A 124 -8.04 12.71 -21.85
CA ARG A 124 -9.15 12.28 -20.97
C ARG A 124 -8.69 11.80 -19.59
N ALA A 125 -7.49 11.23 -19.50
CA ALA A 125 -6.94 10.78 -18.24
C ALA A 125 -5.96 11.81 -17.69
N ARG A 126 -5.93 11.93 -16.37
CA ARG A 126 -4.94 12.71 -15.61
C ARG A 126 -4.11 11.74 -14.80
N VAL A 127 -2.80 11.88 -14.84
CA VAL A 127 -1.86 11.12 -14.00
C VAL A 127 -1.14 12.12 -13.12
N GLU A 128 -1.46 12.08 -11.84
CA GLU A 128 -0.90 12.99 -10.84
C GLU A 128 0.32 12.33 -10.15
N PRO A 129 1.22 13.10 -9.50
CA PRO A 129 2.20 12.53 -8.59
C PRO A 129 1.54 11.58 -7.57
N PRO A 130 2.20 10.47 -7.18
CA PRO A 130 3.55 10.04 -7.52
C PRO A 130 3.65 9.20 -8.81
N TYR A 131 2.74 9.40 -9.78
CA TYR A 131 2.71 8.67 -11.06
C TYR A 131 2.65 7.15 -10.87
N VAL A 132 1.67 6.71 -10.08
CA VAL A 132 1.38 5.31 -9.75
C VAL A 132 -0.01 4.96 -10.25
N VAL A 133 -0.35 3.67 -10.24
CA VAL A 133 -1.63 3.17 -10.78
C VAL A 133 -2.84 3.85 -10.12
N THR A 134 -2.74 4.12 -8.83
CA THR A 134 -3.79 4.78 -8.03
C THR A 134 -3.84 6.29 -8.22
N SER A 135 -2.86 6.90 -8.90
CA SER A 135 -2.86 8.33 -9.23
C SER A 135 -3.37 8.62 -10.65
N VAL A 136 -4.05 7.66 -11.26
CA VAL A 136 -4.73 7.80 -12.56
C VAL A 136 -6.20 8.12 -12.37
N PHE A 137 -6.64 9.28 -12.87
CA PHE A 137 -8.01 9.76 -12.79
C PHE A 137 -8.61 9.91 -14.19
N CYS A 138 -9.74 9.26 -14.46
CA CYS A 138 -10.44 9.36 -15.74
C CYS A 138 -11.92 8.97 -15.59
N ASP A 139 -12.83 9.78 -16.12
CA ASP A 139 -14.27 9.45 -16.12
C ASP A 139 -14.59 8.29 -17.08
N ASN A 140 -13.76 8.08 -18.11
CA ASN A 140 -13.89 6.96 -19.03
C ASN A 140 -13.08 5.77 -18.51
N GLN A 141 -13.77 4.76 -17.96
CA GLN A 141 -13.14 3.59 -17.37
C GLN A 141 -12.24 2.79 -18.33
N ILE A 142 -12.59 2.72 -19.62
CA ILE A 142 -11.79 2.01 -20.63
C ILE A 142 -10.44 2.73 -20.83
N ILE A 143 -10.47 4.05 -20.94
CA ILE A 143 -9.27 4.88 -21.06
C ILE A 143 -8.47 4.83 -19.76
N GLY A 144 -9.13 4.98 -18.61
CA GLY A 144 -8.51 4.90 -17.30
C GLY A 144 -7.73 3.61 -17.11
N LYS A 145 -8.34 2.46 -17.41
CA LYS A 145 -7.68 1.14 -17.33
C LYS A 145 -6.46 1.05 -18.26
N ARG A 146 -6.57 1.54 -19.49
CA ARG A 146 -5.44 1.56 -20.43
C ARG A 146 -4.29 2.41 -19.92
N VAL A 147 -4.56 3.58 -19.33
CA VAL A 147 -3.53 4.45 -18.76
C VAL A 147 -2.90 3.84 -17.51
N GLN A 148 -3.70 3.20 -16.66
CA GLN A 148 -3.20 2.40 -15.53
C GLN A 148 -2.23 1.30 -15.99
N GLU A 149 -2.55 0.57 -17.07
CA GLU A 149 -1.65 -0.44 -17.65
C GLU A 149 -0.34 0.17 -18.17
N LEU A 150 -0.35 1.40 -18.68
CA LEU A 150 0.88 2.11 -19.06
C LEU A 150 1.72 2.47 -17.83
N VAL A 151 1.10 2.91 -16.74
CA VAL A 151 1.77 3.26 -15.49
C VAL A 151 2.36 2.01 -14.79
N ILE A 152 1.67 0.86 -14.86
CA ILE A 152 2.20 -0.42 -14.34
C ILE A 152 3.53 -0.77 -15.03
N LYS A 153 3.63 -0.58 -16.34
CA LYS A 153 4.83 -0.91 -17.13
C LYS A 153 6.02 0.04 -16.90
N LEU A 154 5.84 1.09 -16.09
CA LEU A 154 6.91 1.97 -15.62
C LEU A 154 7.70 1.36 -14.45
N GLY A 155 7.08 0.43 -13.71
CA GLY A 155 7.64 -0.24 -12.53
C GLY A 155 8.26 -1.58 -12.85
#